data_AF-A0A6L5K6S5-F1
#
_entry.id   AF-A0A6L5K6S5-F1
#
_cell.length_a   1.000
_cell.length_b   1.000
_cell.length_c   1.000
_cell.angle_alpha   90.00
_cell.angle_beta   90.00
_cell.angle_gamma   90.00
#
_symmetry.space_group_name_H-M   'P 1'
#
loop_
_entity.id
_entity.type
_entity.pdbx_description
1 polymer ?
#
loop_
_entity_poly.entity_id
_entity_poly.type
_entity_poly.pdbx_seq_one_letter_code
_entity_poly.pdbx_strand_id
1 'polypeptide(L)'
;MPKLNLNRVAMPRQSPRKRAKNFNEVALGYSLKQAQKEAGRCIQCPKRNCVDGCPVEVDIPGFIQAIRDGDMPEAVRILKSKNALPGICGRVCPQESQCEATCSLAKKEAPIAIGRLERFVADWERANMGVPKPPKPPKPSGKKVAVVGSGPAGLTAAADLAKLGHSATIFEALHVAGGVLMYGIPEFRLPKEIVQAEVDYVASLGVKIELDSVVGKLATLDEILADGYHAVFLGTGAGLPMFMNIEGENLNGIYSANEFLTRVNLMKAYLFPDYDTPVKIGKQVAVIGGGNVAMDSARCALRLGADKVYIIYRRSEVELPARREEVENAQEEGIEFRLLTNPKQFLGNEQNWVVGMECYEMELGEPDDSGRRRPVTKEGSEFVIDVDEVIVALGTRPNPLIASTTEGLKTTKWGTVVADEATGKTVKDRVWAGGDIVTGAATVISAMGAGKVAAEDINKFLRG
;
A
#
# COMPACT_ATOMS: atom_id res chain seq x y z
N MET A 1 4.58 -36.25 19.79
CA MET A 1 4.50 -35.05 18.91
C MET A 1 5.86 -34.37 18.93
N PRO A 2 6.43 -33.96 17.78
CA PRO A 2 7.65 -33.16 17.79
C PRO A 2 7.44 -31.90 18.64
N LYS A 3 8.47 -31.51 19.39
CA LYS A 3 8.43 -30.32 20.25
C LYS A 3 8.19 -29.07 19.39
N LEU A 4 7.19 -28.27 19.75
CA LEU A 4 6.88 -27.01 19.05
C LEU A 4 8.08 -26.07 19.09
N ASN A 5 8.53 -25.62 17.90
CA ASN A 5 9.57 -24.61 17.79
C ASN A 5 8.95 -23.20 17.76
N LEU A 6 9.03 -22.50 18.89
CA LEU A 6 8.51 -21.14 19.03
C LEU A 6 9.49 -20.05 18.57
N ASN A 7 10.72 -20.42 18.19
CA ASN A 7 11.72 -19.46 17.74
C ASN A 7 11.49 -19.09 16.27
N ARG A 8 10.80 -17.97 16.04
CA ARG A 8 10.64 -17.36 14.71
C ARG A 8 11.99 -17.05 14.11
N VAL A 9 12.20 -17.43 12.85
CA VAL A 9 13.44 -17.13 12.14
C VAL A 9 13.50 -15.61 11.91
N ALA A 10 14.61 -14.99 12.30
CA ALA A 10 14.81 -13.56 12.10
C ALA A 10 15.03 -13.27 10.60
N MET A 11 14.43 -12.19 10.11
CA MET A 11 14.68 -11.68 8.77
C MET A 11 16.04 -10.97 8.76
N PRO A 12 16.97 -11.33 7.86
CA PRO A 12 18.17 -10.54 7.65
C PRO A 12 17.80 -9.12 7.20
N ARG A 13 18.43 -8.11 7.80
CA ARG A 13 18.22 -6.70 7.49
C ARG A 13 19.55 -6.01 7.23
N GLN A 14 19.55 -4.95 6.42
CA GLN A 14 20.68 -4.04 6.35
C GLN A 14 20.94 -3.40 7.73
N SER A 15 22.20 -3.07 8.02
CA SER A 15 22.52 -2.36 9.26
C SER A 15 21.93 -0.94 9.26
N PRO A 16 21.42 -0.43 10.40
CA PRO A 16 20.74 0.87 10.44
C PRO A 16 21.59 2.03 9.90
N ARG A 17 22.87 2.11 10.29
CA ARG A 17 23.79 3.14 9.80
C ARG A 17 24.03 3.13 8.29
N LYS A 18 23.97 1.95 7.65
CA LYS A 18 24.16 1.82 6.20
C LYS A 18 22.86 2.16 5.46
N ARG A 19 21.73 1.59 5.91
CA ARG A 19 20.44 1.73 5.23
C ARG A 19 19.83 3.13 5.34
N ALA A 20 20.20 3.91 6.36
CA ALA A 20 19.81 5.32 6.48
C ALA A 20 20.36 6.21 5.34
N LYS A 21 21.31 5.71 4.54
CA LYS A 21 22.00 6.47 3.48
C LYS A 21 21.74 5.94 2.06
N ASN A 22 20.79 5.02 1.89
CA ASN A 22 20.49 4.46 0.58
C ASN A 22 19.01 4.03 0.49
N PHE A 23 18.53 3.93 -0.75
CA PHE A 23 17.16 3.52 -1.05
C PHE A 23 17.01 2.01 -1.32
N ASN A 24 18.05 1.19 -1.06
CA ASN A 24 17.95 -0.26 -1.25
C ASN A 24 17.08 -0.89 -0.16
N GLU A 25 16.50 -2.06 -0.48
CA GLU A 25 15.58 -2.78 0.39
C GLU A 25 16.17 -3.09 1.78
N VAL A 26 15.47 -2.70 2.85
CA VAL A 26 15.94 -2.89 4.23
C VAL A 26 15.93 -4.36 4.64
N ALA A 27 14.80 -5.04 4.41
CA ALA A 27 14.66 -6.47 4.65
C ALA A 27 15.23 -7.22 3.45
N LEU A 28 16.21 -8.10 3.68
CA LEU A 28 16.99 -8.75 2.62
C LEU A 28 16.39 -10.10 2.16
N GLY A 29 15.31 -10.54 2.79
CA GLY A 29 14.67 -11.83 2.47
C GLY A 29 15.36 -13.02 3.12
N TYR A 30 14.70 -14.18 3.05
CA TYR A 30 15.26 -15.43 3.53
C TYR A 30 16.14 -16.11 2.48
N SER A 31 17.19 -16.79 2.95
CA SER A 31 17.80 -17.89 2.20
C SER A 31 16.87 -19.11 2.19
N LEU A 32 17.06 -20.05 1.25
CA LEU A 32 16.30 -21.30 1.20
C LEU A 32 16.32 -22.06 2.54
N LYS A 33 17.50 -22.14 3.18
CA LYS A 33 17.65 -22.79 4.49
C LYS A 33 16.84 -22.11 5.59
N GLN A 34 16.79 -20.77 5.60
CA GLN A 34 15.98 -20.02 6.56
C GLN A 34 14.48 -20.19 6.29
N ALA A 35 14.07 -20.15 5.02
CA ALA A 35 12.69 -20.35 4.61
C ALA A 35 12.20 -21.76 4.98
N GLN A 36 12.97 -22.80 4.71
CA GLN A 36 12.64 -24.18 5.11
C GLN A 36 12.59 -24.34 6.64
N LYS A 37 13.50 -23.70 7.38
CA LYS A 37 13.49 -23.71 8.84
C LYS A 37 12.23 -23.04 9.41
N GLU A 38 11.83 -21.91 8.85
CA GLU A 38 10.62 -21.19 9.25
C GLU A 38 9.35 -21.96 8.85
N ALA A 39 9.30 -22.48 7.62
CA ALA A 39 8.21 -23.32 7.13
C ALA A 39 8.01 -24.59 7.98
N GLY A 40 9.11 -25.19 8.47
CA GLY A 40 9.09 -26.33 9.38
C GLY A 40 8.45 -26.07 10.75
N ARG A 41 8.21 -24.80 11.12
CA ARG A 41 7.45 -24.44 12.34
C ARG A 41 5.94 -24.59 12.15
N CYS A 42 5.44 -24.57 10.91
CA CYS A 42 4.02 -24.65 10.61
C CYS A 42 3.47 -26.02 11.01
N ILE A 43 2.43 -26.01 11.84
CA ILE A 43 1.83 -27.23 12.41
C ILE A 43 0.74 -27.85 11.52
N GLN A 44 0.53 -27.34 10.30
CA GLN A 44 -0.46 -27.84 9.34
C GLN A 44 -1.85 -27.99 9.99
N CYS A 45 -2.37 -26.88 10.53
CA CYS A 45 -3.64 -26.86 11.25
C CYS A 45 -4.78 -27.43 10.37
N PRO A 46 -5.61 -28.36 10.88
CA PRO A 46 -6.81 -28.79 10.17
C PRO A 46 -7.78 -27.64 9.91
N LYS A 47 -7.96 -26.76 10.91
CA LYS A 47 -8.70 -25.50 10.76
C LYS A 47 -7.76 -24.40 10.30
N ARG A 48 -7.97 -23.91 9.08
CA ARG A 48 -7.04 -23.01 8.36
C ARG A 48 -7.28 -21.53 8.67
N ASN A 49 -7.32 -21.13 9.94
CA ASN A 49 -7.61 -19.74 10.35
C ASN A 49 -6.70 -18.68 9.67
N CYS A 50 -5.46 -19.05 9.31
CA CYS A 50 -4.54 -18.16 8.60
C CYS A 50 -5.05 -17.81 7.18
N VAL A 51 -5.76 -18.72 6.53
CA VAL A 51 -6.42 -18.52 5.23
C VAL A 51 -7.60 -17.55 5.41
N ASP A 52 -8.45 -17.78 6.42
CA ASP A 52 -9.58 -16.89 6.74
C ASP A 52 -9.11 -15.46 7.09
N GLY A 53 -7.93 -15.34 7.70
CA GLY A 53 -7.30 -14.05 8.02
C GLY A 53 -6.61 -13.36 6.84
N CYS A 54 -6.58 -14.00 5.66
CA CYS A 54 -6.02 -13.43 4.43
C CYS A 54 -7.15 -12.91 3.53
N PRO A 55 -7.20 -11.60 3.20
CA PRO A 55 -8.29 -11.04 2.39
C PRO A 55 -8.44 -11.61 0.97
N VAL A 56 -7.43 -12.31 0.45
CA VAL A 56 -7.50 -13.01 -0.85
C VAL A 56 -7.48 -14.54 -0.71
N GLU A 57 -7.56 -15.05 0.52
CA GLU A 57 -7.69 -16.47 0.84
C GLU A 57 -6.58 -17.35 0.24
N VAL A 58 -5.32 -16.90 0.34
CA VAL A 58 -4.16 -17.70 -0.08
C VAL A 58 -4.16 -19.05 0.66
N ASP A 59 -3.90 -20.15 -0.05
CA ASP A 59 -3.69 -21.46 0.58
C ASP A 59 -2.33 -21.52 1.30
N ILE A 60 -2.30 -20.90 2.49
CA ILE A 60 -1.10 -20.70 3.31
C ILE A 60 -0.49 -22.04 3.75
N PRO A 61 -1.25 -23.00 4.32
CA PRO A 61 -0.68 -24.29 4.68
C PRO A 61 -0.13 -25.05 3.47
N GLY A 62 -0.79 -24.94 2.32
CA GLY A 62 -0.39 -25.58 1.06
C GLY A 62 0.98 -25.11 0.56
N PHE A 63 1.18 -23.81 0.34
CA PHE A 63 2.47 -23.33 -0.17
C PHE A 63 3.60 -23.51 0.86
N ILE A 64 3.29 -23.44 2.15
CA ILE A 64 4.27 -23.73 3.21
C ILE A 64 4.67 -25.20 3.21
N GLN A 65 3.73 -26.11 2.95
CA GLN A 65 4.03 -27.53 2.82
C GLN A 65 4.96 -27.78 1.61
N ALA A 66 4.67 -27.16 0.47
CA ALA A 66 5.54 -27.25 -0.71
C ALA A 66 6.98 -26.74 -0.44
N ILE A 67 7.15 -25.64 0.32
CA ILE A 67 8.49 -25.19 0.77
C ILE A 67 9.19 -26.27 1.61
N ARG A 68 8.46 -26.91 2.53
CA ARG A 68 9.02 -27.97 3.41
C ARG A 68 9.48 -29.18 2.61
N ASP A 69 8.73 -29.53 1.58
CA ASP A 69 9.01 -30.68 0.71
C ASP A 69 10.07 -30.36 -0.36
N GLY A 70 10.47 -29.09 -0.47
CA GLY A 70 11.47 -28.61 -1.44
C GLY A 70 10.89 -28.40 -2.85
N ASP A 71 9.57 -28.49 -3.02
CA ASP A 71 8.88 -28.27 -4.28
C ASP A 71 8.53 -26.79 -4.46
N MET A 72 9.54 -26.00 -4.82
CA MET A 72 9.37 -24.56 -5.03
C MET A 72 8.44 -24.21 -6.19
N PRO A 73 8.46 -24.89 -7.37
CA PRO A 73 7.47 -24.66 -8.42
C PRO A 73 6.03 -24.84 -7.95
N GLU A 74 5.75 -25.85 -7.13
CA GLU A 74 4.42 -26.05 -6.55
C GLU A 74 4.06 -24.94 -5.55
N ALA A 75 5.01 -24.49 -4.72
CA ALA A 75 4.80 -23.36 -3.82
C ALA A 75 4.38 -22.10 -4.58
N VAL A 76 5.05 -21.81 -5.71
CA VAL A 76 4.70 -20.69 -6.61
C VAL A 76 3.30 -20.87 -7.20
N ARG A 77 2.99 -22.07 -7.73
CA ARG A 77 1.70 -22.38 -8.33
C ARG A 77 0.54 -22.19 -7.33
N ILE A 78 0.70 -22.70 -6.11
CA ILE A 78 -0.30 -22.56 -5.03
C ILE A 78 -0.50 -21.08 -4.69
N LEU A 79 0.59 -20.34 -4.50
CA LEU A 79 0.54 -18.92 -4.13
C LEU A 79 -0.17 -18.08 -5.21
N LYS A 80 0.23 -18.25 -6.48
CA LYS A 80 -0.34 -17.50 -7.62
C LYS A 80 -1.76 -17.92 -8.01
N SER A 81 -2.27 -19.02 -7.46
CA SER A 81 -3.67 -19.43 -7.68
C SER A 81 -4.67 -18.45 -7.06
N LYS A 82 -4.27 -17.72 -6.02
CA LYS A 82 -5.12 -16.80 -5.26
C LYS A 82 -4.56 -15.37 -5.22
N ASN A 83 -3.24 -15.22 -5.25
CA ASN A 83 -2.60 -13.92 -5.17
C ASN A 83 -1.95 -13.56 -6.52
N ALA A 84 -2.42 -12.47 -7.14
CA ALA A 84 -1.84 -11.96 -8.38
C ALA A 84 -0.55 -11.17 -8.16
N LEU A 85 -0.28 -10.69 -6.93
CA LEU A 85 0.85 -9.80 -6.59
C LEU A 85 1.66 -10.30 -5.36
N PRO A 86 2.08 -11.58 -5.30
CA PRO A 86 2.72 -12.15 -4.11
C PRO A 86 4.06 -11.48 -3.74
N GLY A 87 4.82 -11.00 -4.73
CA GLY A 87 6.06 -10.26 -4.50
C GLY A 87 5.84 -8.96 -3.74
N ILE A 88 4.65 -8.39 -3.82
CA ILE A 88 4.24 -7.17 -3.13
C ILE A 88 3.65 -7.50 -1.75
N CYS A 89 2.70 -8.44 -1.69
CA CYS A 89 1.96 -8.76 -0.46
C CYS A 89 2.87 -9.22 0.67
N GLY A 90 3.84 -10.09 0.36
CA GLY A 90 4.81 -10.56 1.35
C GLY A 90 5.67 -9.45 1.98
N ARG A 91 5.77 -8.28 1.32
CA ARG A 91 6.55 -7.12 1.77
C ARG A 91 5.72 -6.11 2.57
N VAL A 92 4.50 -5.81 2.11
CA VAL A 92 3.76 -4.62 2.59
C VAL A 92 2.49 -4.94 3.38
N CYS A 93 2.04 -6.19 3.43
CA CYS A 93 0.89 -6.55 4.26
C CYS A 93 1.18 -6.28 5.74
N PRO A 94 0.22 -5.73 6.52
CA PRO A 94 0.31 -5.66 7.97
C PRO A 94 -0.07 -7.01 8.58
N GLN A 95 0.80 -8.01 8.43
CA GLN A 95 0.49 -9.40 8.80
C GLN A 95 0.08 -9.55 10.27
N GLU A 96 0.58 -8.68 11.15
CA GLU A 96 0.24 -8.58 12.57
C GLU A 96 -1.25 -8.32 12.86
N SER A 97 -2.01 -7.89 11.85
CA SER A 97 -3.46 -7.67 11.92
C SER A 97 -4.25 -8.61 10.99
N GLN A 98 -3.58 -9.58 10.36
CA GLN A 98 -4.13 -10.43 9.29
C GLN A 98 -3.77 -11.90 9.51
N CYS A 99 -3.18 -12.56 8.50
CA CYS A 99 -2.90 -13.99 8.49
C CYS A 99 -1.98 -14.46 9.64
N GLU A 100 -1.04 -13.62 10.10
CA GLU A 100 -0.19 -13.94 11.25
C GLU A 100 -0.92 -13.75 12.58
N ALA A 101 -1.88 -12.81 12.65
CA ALA A 101 -2.71 -12.58 13.84
C ALA A 101 -3.62 -13.78 14.15
N THR A 102 -4.16 -14.42 13.12
CA THR A 102 -5.08 -15.56 13.25
C THR A 102 -4.37 -16.92 13.31
N CYS A 103 -3.04 -16.93 13.13
CA CYS A 103 -2.21 -18.13 13.24
C CYS A 103 -2.38 -18.79 14.61
N SER A 104 -2.54 -20.11 14.67
CA SER A 104 -2.70 -20.83 15.95
C SER A 104 -1.50 -20.66 16.90
N LEU A 105 -0.30 -20.37 16.37
CA LEU A 105 0.89 -20.08 17.16
C LEU A 105 0.98 -18.61 17.63
N ALA A 106 0.11 -17.72 17.14
CA ALA A 106 0.07 -16.31 17.57
C ALA A 106 -0.25 -16.18 19.07
N LYS A 107 -1.10 -17.06 19.61
CA LYS A 107 -1.42 -17.14 21.06
C LYS A 107 -0.21 -17.48 21.94
N LYS A 108 0.89 -17.95 21.34
CA LYS A 108 2.17 -18.22 22.00
C LYS A 108 3.25 -17.20 21.59
N GLU A 109 2.82 -16.04 21.07
CA GLU A 109 3.67 -14.94 20.59
C GLU A 109 4.66 -15.37 19.50
N ALA A 110 4.33 -16.46 18.79
CA ALA A 110 5.24 -17.10 17.86
C ALA A 110 4.54 -17.49 16.55
N PRO A 111 3.78 -16.58 15.89
CA PRO A 111 3.15 -16.91 14.63
C PRO A 111 4.19 -17.34 13.58
N ILE A 112 3.72 -18.07 12.58
CA ILE A 112 4.52 -18.38 11.39
C ILE A 112 4.77 -17.07 10.64
N ALA A 113 5.98 -16.87 10.14
CA ALA A 113 6.33 -15.69 9.34
C ALA A 113 5.78 -15.80 7.90
N ILE A 114 4.44 -15.85 7.77
CA ILE A 114 3.73 -16.13 6.52
C ILE A 114 4.14 -15.13 5.43
N GLY A 115 4.14 -13.83 5.74
CA GLY A 115 4.51 -12.81 4.76
C GLY A 115 5.95 -12.95 4.27
N ARG A 116 6.86 -13.38 5.15
CA ARG A 116 8.27 -13.61 4.80
C ARG A 116 8.45 -14.85 3.92
N LEU A 117 7.66 -15.90 4.15
CA LEU A 117 7.65 -17.09 3.31
C LEU A 117 7.01 -16.81 1.95
N GLU A 118 5.91 -16.07 1.90
CA GLU A 118 5.27 -15.59 0.67
C GLU A 118 6.26 -14.78 -0.18
N ARG A 119 6.93 -13.79 0.44
CA ARG A 119 8.01 -13.03 -0.19
C ARG A 119 9.09 -13.94 -0.74
N PHE A 120 9.57 -14.90 0.05
CA PHE A 120 10.62 -15.82 -0.36
C PHE A 120 10.24 -16.62 -1.61
N VAL A 121 9.00 -17.13 -1.68
CA VAL A 121 8.50 -17.88 -2.84
C VAL A 121 8.46 -16.99 -4.09
N ALA A 122 7.96 -15.75 -3.97
CA ALA A 122 7.91 -14.81 -5.09
C ALA A 122 9.32 -14.40 -5.56
N ASP A 123 10.24 -14.14 -4.63
CA ASP A 123 11.63 -13.81 -4.96
C ASP A 123 12.34 -15.01 -5.63
N TRP A 124 12.07 -16.23 -5.17
CA TRP A 124 12.60 -17.46 -5.78
C TRP A 124 12.08 -17.66 -7.21
N GLU A 125 10.78 -17.45 -7.45
CA GLU A 125 10.19 -17.52 -8.80
C GLU A 125 10.92 -16.58 -9.75
N ARG A 126 11.05 -15.31 -9.38
CA ARG A 126 11.73 -14.29 -10.20
C ARG A 126 13.16 -14.70 -10.56
N ALA A 127 13.89 -15.24 -9.59
CA ALA A 127 15.29 -15.61 -9.78
C ALA A 127 15.50 -16.91 -10.60
N ASN A 128 14.51 -17.82 -10.62
CA ASN A 128 14.71 -19.19 -11.15
C ASN A 128 13.80 -19.57 -12.32
N MET A 129 12.63 -18.94 -12.46
CA MET A 129 11.62 -19.31 -13.48
C MET A 129 11.52 -18.30 -14.64
N GLY A 130 12.19 -17.16 -14.55
CA GLY A 130 12.11 -16.09 -15.55
C GLY A 130 10.72 -15.44 -15.61
N VAL A 131 10.38 -14.80 -16.73
CA VAL A 131 9.05 -14.20 -16.94
C VAL A 131 8.00 -15.32 -16.89
N PRO A 132 7.01 -15.26 -15.98
CA PRO A 132 6.02 -16.32 -15.87
C PRO A 132 5.31 -16.53 -17.20
N LYS A 133 5.31 -17.77 -17.71
CA LYS A 133 4.46 -18.10 -18.85
C LYS A 133 3.02 -18.07 -18.36
N PRO A 134 2.13 -17.26 -18.98
CA PRO A 134 0.74 -17.27 -18.59
C PRO A 134 0.18 -18.69 -18.75
N PRO A 135 -0.77 -19.11 -17.87
CA PRO A 135 -1.51 -20.34 -18.12
C PRO A 135 -2.14 -20.28 -19.51
N LYS A 136 -2.40 -21.44 -20.13
CA LYS A 136 -3.05 -21.50 -21.45
C LYS A 136 -4.27 -20.57 -21.44
N PRO A 137 -4.36 -19.61 -22.38
CA PRO A 137 -5.39 -18.57 -22.31
C PRO A 137 -6.78 -19.24 -22.28
N PRO A 138 -7.69 -18.76 -21.41
CA PRO A 138 -9.04 -19.28 -21.34
C PRO A 138 -9.77 -19.06 -22.67
N LYS A 139 -10.87 -19.80 -22.87
CA LYS A 139 -11.76 -19.54 -24.02
C LYS A 139 -12.30 -18.10 -23.91
N PRO A 140 -12.18 -17.26 -24.96
CA PRO A 140 -12.70 -15.90 -24.91
C PRO A 140 -14.22 -15.91 -24.66
N SER A 141 -14.66 -15.09 -23.71
CA SER A 141 -16.09 -14.94 -23.40
C SER A 141 -16.80 -13.97 -24.36
N GLY A 142 -16.04 -13.21 -25.16
CA GLY A 142 -16.54 -12.12 -26.00
C GLY A 142 -16.98 -10.86 -25.22
N LYS A 143 -16.73 -10.79 -23.91
CA LYS A 143 -17.12 -9.64 -23.07
C LYS A 143 -15.91 -8.76 -22.75
N LYS A 144 -16.14 -7.44 -22.76
CA LYS A 144 -15.13 -6.41 -22.50
C LYS A 144 -15.38 -5.74 -21.15
N VAL A 145 -14.34 -5.54 -20.35
CA VAL A 145 -14.41 -4.86 -19.05
C VAL A 145 -13.35 -3.76 -18.97
N ALA A 146 -13.76 -2.56 -18.59
CA ALA A 146 -12.87 -1.44 -18.33
C ALA A 146 -12.51 -1.40 -16.84
N VAL A 147 -11.24 -1.24 -16.53
CA VAL A 147 -10.71 -1.14 -15.17
C VAL A 147 -10.08 0.23 -15.02
N VAL A 148 -10.66 1.10 -14.20
CA VAL A 148 -10.17 2.48 -14.03
C VAL A 148 -9.26 2.54 -12.80
N GLY A 149 -7.97 2.75 -13.04
CA GLY A 149 -6.90 2.74 -12.04
C GLY A 149 -6.11 1.43 -12.02
N SER A 150 -4.78 1.53 -12.02
CA SER A 150 -3.84 0.40 -12.01
C SER A 150 -3.26 0.09 -10.62
N GLY A 151 -3.92 0.52 -9.56
CA GLY A 151 -3.55 0.15 -8.19
C GLY A 151 -3.78 -1.35 -7.91
N PRO A 152 -3.48 -1.82 -6.69
CA PRO A 152 -3.63 -3.23 -6.31
C PRO A 152 -5.02 -3.82 -6.63
N ALA A 153 -6.09 -3.05 -6.40
CA ALA A 153 -7.46 -3.46 -6.72
C ALA A 153 -7.67 -3.68 -8.22
N GLY A 154 -7.24 -2.73 -9.04
CA GLY A 154 -7.39 -2.77 -10.51
C GLY A 154 -6.56 -3.88 -11.15
N LEU A 155 -5.29 -4.02 -10.76
CA LEU A 155 -4.43 -5.11 -11.22
C LEU A 155 -5.02 -6.48 -10.89
N THR A 156 -5.52 -6.65 -9.66
CA THR A 156 -6.16 -7.91 -9.23
C THR A 156 -7.43 -8.19 -10.02
N ALA A 157 -8.33 -7.20 -10.12
CA ALA A 157 -9.58 -7.36 -10.85
C ALA A 157 -9.33 -7.70 -12.33
N ALA A 158 -8.41 -6.99 -12.99
CA ALA A 158 -8.07 -7.23 -14.39
C ALA A 158 -7.46 -8.62 -14.60
N ALA A 159 -6.55 -9.05 -13.73
CA ALA A 159 -5.93 -10.38 -13.80
C ALA A 159 -6.97 -11.50 -13.68
N ASP A 160 -7.89 -11.39 -12.72
CA ASP A 160 -8.92 -12.41 -12.50
C ASP A 160 -9.97 -12.41 -13.61
N LEU A 161 -10.40 -11.25 -14.10
CA LEU A 161 -11.28 -11.15 -15.27
C LEU A 161 -10.65 -11.76 -16.53
N ALA A 162 -9.35 -11.53 -16.75
CA ALA A 162 -8.61 -12.14 -17.85
C ALA A 162 -8.55 -13.67 -17.73
N LYS A 163 -8.27 -14.21 -16.53
CA LYS A 163 -8.31 -15.65 -16.24
C LYS A 163 -9.70 -16.27 -16.45
N LEU A 164 -10.77 -15.47 -16.32
CA LEU A 164 -12.15 -15.89 -16.56
C LEU A 164 -12.59 -15.80 -18.03
N GLY A 165 -11.72 -15.32 -18.92
CA GLY A 165 -11.95 -15.23 -20.37
C GLY A 165 -12.47 -13.88 -20.86
N HIS A 166 -12.56 -12.87 -20.00
CA HIS A 166 -12.97 -11.52 -20.38
C HIS A 166 -11.80 -10.72 -20.94
N SER A 167 -12.07 -9.81 -21.88
CA SER A 167 -11.09 -8.84 -22.36
C SER A 167 -11.07 -7.65 -21.40
N ALA A 168 -10.00 -7.51 -20.63
CA ALA A 168 -9.83 -6.41 -19.67
C ALA A 168 -8.91 -5.32 -20.22
N THR A 169 -9.28 -4.06 -20.05
CA THR A 169 -8.43 -2.89 -20.33
C THR A 169 -8.33 -2.04 -19.07
N ILE A 170 -7.11 -1.82 -18.57
CA ILE A 170 -6.83 -0.90 -17.48
C ILE A 170 -6.58 0.49 -18.08
N PHE A 171 -7.24 1.51 -17.52
CA PHE A 171 -6.98 2.92 -17.79
C PHE A 171 -6.31 3.54 -16.57
N GLU A 172 -5.06 3.98 -16.71
CA GLU A 172 -4.24 4.56 -15.64
C GLU A 172 -3.92 6.02 -15.95
N ALA A 173 -4.09 6.90 -14.96
CA ALA A 173 -3.87 8.33 -15.13
C ALA A 173 -2.38 8.71 -15.24
N LEU A 174 -1.50 7.95 -14.59
CA LEU A 174 -0.06 8.18 -14.59
C LEU A 174 0.64 7.50 -15.78
N HIS A 175 1.88 7.91 -16.02
CA HIS A 175 2.78 7.34 -17.04
C HIS A 175 3.38 5.98 -16.63
N VAL A 176 2.98 5.41 -15.49
CA VAL A 176 3.35 4.06 -15.04
C VAL A 176 2.19 3.40 -14.31
N ALA A 177 2.09 2.08 -14.38
CA ALA A 177 1.09 1.30 -13.68
C ALA A 177 1.54 0.85 -12.28
N GLY A 178 0.60 0.72 -11.34
CA GLY A 178 0.83 0.20 -9.98
C GLY A 178 0.29 1.09 -8.85
N GLY A 179 -0.14 2.32 -9.16
CA GLY A 179 -0.68 3.25 -8.18
C GLY A 179 0.29 3.50 -7.00
N VAL A 180 -0.21 3.41 -5.76
CA VAL A 180 0.58 3.66 -4.54
C VAL A 180 1.83 2.76 -4.43
N LEU A 181 1.85 1.62 -5.12
CA LEU A 181 3.01 0.73 -5.17
C LEU A 181 4.19 1.38 -5.90
N MET A 182 3.92 2.27 -6.87
CA MET A 182 4.93 3.01 -7.63
C MET A 182 5.23 4.37 -7.01
N TYR A 183 4.23 5.22 -6.78
CA TYR A 183 4.48 6.60 -6.32
C TYR A 183 4.55 6.74 -4.80
N GLY A 184 3.98 5.83 -4.02
CA GLY A 184 3.81 5.98 -2.58
C GLY A 184 4.85 5.22 -1.74
N ILE A 185 4.88 3.89 -1.84
CA ILE A 185 5.72 3.03 -0.99
C ILE A 185 7.16 3.08 -1.49
N PRO A 186 8.17 3.51 -0.71
CA PRO A 186 9.53 3.69 -1.22
C PRO A 186 10.28 2.41 -1.58
N GLU A 187 11.33 2.57 -2.40
CA GLU A 187 12.21 1.48 -2.89
C GLU A 187 12.80 0.62 -1.75
N PHE A 188 13.13 1.24 -0.62
CA PHE A 188 13.71 0.54 0.53
C PHE A 188 12.74 -0.42 1.23
N ARG A 189 11.46 -0.38 0.86
CA ARG A 189 10.39 -1.21 1.40
C ARG A 189 9.75 -2.09 0.32
N LEU A 190 9.57 -1.53 -0.87
CA LEU A 190 9.00 -2.19 -2.03
C LEU A 190 9.78 -1.78 -3.29
N PRO A 191 10.75 -2.61 -3.72
CA PRO A 191 11.52 -2.34 -4.93
C PRO A 191 10.64 -2.22 -6.17
N LYS A 192 10.84 -1.17 -6.99
CA LYS A 192 9.98 -0.90 -8.15
C LYS A 192 10.07 -1.96 -9.22
N GLU A 193 11.22 -2.62 -9.35
CA GLU A 193 11.38 -3.75 -10.25
C GLU A 193 10.44 -4.93 -9.93
N ILE A 194 10.04 -5.08 -8.67
CA ILE A 194 9.10 -6.12 -8.24
C ILE A 194 7.68 -5.72 -8.64
N VAL A 195 7.32 -4.45 -8.45
CA VAL A 195 6.02 -3.93 -8.88
C VAL A 195 5.89 -4.06 -10.40
N GLN A 196 6.92 -3.67 -11.15
CA GLN A 196 6.93 -3.80 -12.60
C GLN A 196 6.79 -5.26 -13.05
N ALA A 197 7.51 -6.20 -12.43
CA ALA A 197 7.39 -7.61 -12.78
C ALA A 197 5.97 -8.17 -12.56
N GLU A 198 5.27 -7.70 -11.52
CA GLU A 198 3.88 -8.10 -11.26
C GLU A 198 2.89 -7.44 -12.23
N VAL A 199 3.13 -6.18 -12.62
CA VAL A 199 2.39 -5.52 -13.72
C VAL A 199 2.58 -6.27 -15.04
N ASP A 200 3.81 -6.67 -15.35
CA ASP A 200 4.15 -7.43 -16.56
C ASP A 200 3.49 -8.81 -16.54
N TYR A 201 3.41 -9.45 -15.38
CA TYR A 201 2.63 -10.67 -15.19
C TYR A 201 1.15 -10.46 -15.51
N VAL A 202 0.52 -9.39 -14.99
CA VAL A 202 -0.88 -9.07 -15.31
C VAL A 202 -1.05 -8.82 -16.81
N ALA A 203 -0.16 -8.06 -17.44
CA ALA A 203 -0.18 -7.81 -18.88
C ALA A 203 -0.03 -9.12 -19.69
N SER A 204 0.82 -10.06 -19.25
CA SER A 204 1.00 -11.37 -19.87
C SER A 204 -0.28 -12.22 -19.93
N LEU A 205 -1.26 -11.94 -19.08
CA LEU A 205 -2.58 -12.60 -19.11
C LEU A 205 -3.48 -12.09 -20.25
N GLY A 206 -2.99 -11.16 -21.07
CA GLY A 206 -3.74 -10.52 -22.15
C GLY A 206 -4.49 -9.25 -21.73
N VAL A 207 -4.19 -8.71 -20.54
CA VAL A 207 -4.73 -7.43 -20.07
C VAL A 207 -4.05 -6.30 -20.81
N LYS A 208 -4.85 -5.40 -21.41
CA LYS A 208 -4.33 -4.16 -22.01
C LYS A 208 -4.18 -3.09 -20.93
N ILE A 209 -3.09 -2.34 -20.93
CA ILE A 209 -2.85 -1.23 -20.00
C ILE A 209 -2.65 0.05 -20.80
N GLU A 210 -3.56 1.00 -20.64
CA GLU A 210 -3.53 2.33 -21.24
C GLU A 210 -3.08 3.32 -20.17
N LEU A 211 -1.84 3.81 -20.29
CA LEU A 211 -1.27 4.81 -19.41
C LEU A 211 -1.69 6.22 -19.84
N ASP A 212 -1.36 7.23 -19.04
CA ASP A 212 -1.67 8.65 -19.31
C ASP A 212 -3.16 8.92 -19.63
N SER A 213 -4.03 8.07 -19.10
CA SER A 213 -5.45 7.96 -19.40
C SER A 213 -6.31 8.45 -18.24
N VAL A 214 -6.50 9.76 -18.13
CA VAL A 214 -7.29 10.39 -17.06
C VAL A 214 -8.80 10.27 -17.34
N VAL A 215 -9.42 9.19 -16.85
CA VAL A 215 -10.87 8.99 -16.90
C VAL A 215 -11.60 10.07 -16.08
N GLY A 216 -12.68 10.63 -16.65
CA GLY A 216 -13.36 11.85 -16.20
C GLY A 216 -12.84 13.13 -16.85
N LYS A 217 -11.72 13.07 -17.58
CA LYS A 217 -11.23 14.17 -18.44
C LYS A 217 -11.13 13.76 -19.91
N LEU A 218 -10.51 12.63 -20.20
CA LEU A 218 -10.34 12.12 -21.56
C LEU A 218 -11.58 11.35 -22.06
N ALA A 219 -12.22 10.62 -21.15
CA ALA A 219 -13.49 9.93 -21.39
C ALA A 219 -14.23 9.78 -20.06
N THR A 220 -15.55 9.93 -20.08
CA THR A 220 -16.45 9.65 -18.96
C THR A 220 -16.79 8.16 -18.86
N LEU A 221 -17.34 7.71 -17.74
CA LEU A 221 -17.76 6.30 -17.61
C LEU A 221 -18.87 5.92 -18.60
N ASP A 222 -19.75 6.86 -18.91
CA ASP A 222 -20.84 6.64 -19.87
C ASP A 222 -20.31 6.51 -21.30
N GLU A 223 -19.30 7.29 -21.68
CA GLU A 223 -18.61 7.15 -22.96
C GLU A 223 -17.86 5.81 -23.06
N ILE A 224 -17.19 5.38 -21.98
CA ILE A 224 -16.54 4.06 -21.92
C ILE A 224 -17.58 2.94 -22.12
N LEU A 225 -18.72 3.00 -21.45
CA LEU A 225 -19.80 2.02 -21.62
C LEU A 225 -20.39 2.08 -23.05
N ALA A 226 -20.51 3.26 -23.64
CA ALA A 226 -20.98 3.45 -25.01
C ALA A 226 -20.00 2.89 -26.05
N ASP A 227 -18.69 2.88 -25.77
CA ASP A 227 -17.62 2.31 -26.62
C ASP A 227 -17.57 0.76 -26.59
N GLY A 228 -18.62 0.11 -26.10
CA GLY A 228 -18.78 -1.34 -26.15
C GLY A 228 -18.14 -2.10 -24.98
N TYR A 229 -17.73 -1.41 -23.92
CA TYR A 229 -17.43 -2.05 -22.63
C TYR A 229 -18.73 -2.50 -21.96
N HIS A 230 -18.74 -3.73 -21.48
CA HIS A 230 -19.92 -4.36 -20.90
C HIS A 230 -20.04 -4.12 -19.39
N ALA A 231 -18.92 -3.83 -18.74
CA ALA A 231 -18.83 -3.49 -17.32
C ALA A 231 -17.62 -2.57 -17.08
N VAL A 232 -17.69 -1.79 -15.99
CA VAL A 232 -16.60 -0.94 -15.49
C VAL A 232 -16.29 -1.32 -14.04
N PHE A 233 -15.02 -1.43 -13.69
CA PHE A 233 -14.54 -1.50 -12.31
C PHE A 233 -13.73 -0.25 -11.96
N LEU A 234 -14.10 0.41 -10.85
CA LEU A 234 -13.43 1.59 -10.32
C LEU A 234 -12.46 1.19 -9.21
N GLY A 235 -11.16 1.33 -9.48
CA GLY A 235 -10.04 1.05 -8.58
C GLY A 235 -9.10 2.25 -8.42
N THR A 236 -9.63 3.48 -8.47
CA THR A 236 -8.83 4.73 -8.47
C THR A 236 -8.27 5.13 -7.11
N GLY A 237 -8.69 4.45 -6.04
CA GLY A 237 -8.21 4.66 -4.68
C GLY A 237 -8.56 6.04 -4.08
N ALA A 238 -7.85 6.40 -3.02
CA ALA A 238 -7.96 7.68 -2.33
C ALA A 238 -6.64 8.45 -2.44
N GLY A 239 -6.47 9.22 -3.52
CA GLY A 239 -5.20 9.88 -3.86
C GLY A 239 -5.12 11.38 -3.54
N LEU A 240 -6.21 12.03 -3.10
CA LEU A 240 -6.23 13.47 -2.85
C LEU A 240 -5.69 13.77 -1.44
N PRO A 241 -4.61 14.56 -1.26
CA PRO A 241 -4.04 14.82 0.06
C PRO A 241 -4.98 15.66 0.93
N MET A 242 -4.88 15.47 2.25
CA MET A 242 -5.50 16.36 3.23
C MET A 242 -4.46 17.32 3.83
N PHE A 243 -4.90 18.55 4.05
CA PHE A 243 -4.14 19.63 4.67
C PHE A 243 -4.73 19.97 6.04
N MET A 244 -3.90 20.54 6.92
CA MET A 244 -4.29 20.97 8.27
C MET A 244 -5.23 22.18 8.25
N ASN A 245 -5.10 23.05 7.25
CA ASN A 245 -5.75 24.36 7.16
C ASN A 245 -5.35 25.28 8.32
N ILE A 246 -4.05 25.38 8.59
CA ILE A 246 -3.47 26.28 9.59
C ILE A 246 -2.66 27.39 8.92
N GLU A 247 -2.35 28.44 9.68
CA GLU A 247 -1.55 29.55 9.20
C GLU A 247 -0.14 29.08 8.77
N GLY A 248 0.35 29.64 7.65
CA GLY A 248 1.65 29.32 7.08
C GLY A 248 1.73 28.02 6.26
N GLU A 249 0.65 27.26 6.08
CA GLU A 249 0.69 25.95 5.37
C GLU A 249 1.10 26.04 3.89
N ASN A 250 1.06 27.24 3.29
CA ASN A 250 1.49 27.49 1.91
C ASN A 250 2.92 28.06 1.78
N LEU A 251 3.71 28.05 2.86
CA LEU A 251 5.12 28.46 2.80
C LEU A 251 5.96 27.52 1.94
N ASN A 252 7.03 28.04 1.35
CA ASN A 252 8.02 27.24 0.63
C ASN A 252 8.69 26.24 1.59
N GLY A 253 8.90 25.01 1.12
CA GLY A 253 9.44 23.91 1.93
C GLY A 253 8.37 23.10 2.67
N ILE A 254 7.08 23.42 2.49
CA ILE A 254 5.98 22.58 2.95
C ILE A 254 5.48 21.72 1.78
N TYR A 255 5.41 20.41 2.00
CA TYR A 255 4.92 19.43 1.05
C TYR A 255 3.69 18.71 1.60
N SER A 256 2.78 18.33 0.72
CA SER A 256 1.98 17.14 1.00
C SER A 256 2.86 15.90 0.90
N ALA A 257 2.62 14.88 1.73
CA ALA A 257 3.34 13.62 1.61
C ALA A 257 3.17 12.97 0.22
N ASN A 258 2.01 13.18 -0.41
CA ASN A 258 1.75 12.75 -1.78
C ASN A 258 2.72 13.38 -2.77
N GLU A 259 2.92 14.69 -2.71
CA GLU A 259 3.89 15.38 -3.58
C GLU A 259 5.32 14.90 -3.29
N PHE A 260 5.73 14.93 -2.02
CA PHE A 260 7.09 14.55 -1.61
C PHE A 260 7.43 13.13 -2.06
N LEU A 261 6.57 12.15 -1.74
CA LEU A 261 6.78 10.76 -2.12
C LEU A 261 6.66 10.55 -3.63
N THR A 262 5.82 11.30 -4.34
CA THR A 262 5.76 11.22 -5.82
C THR A 262 7.07 11.71 -6.43
N ARG A 263 7.62 12.84 -5.97
CA ARG A 263 8.92 13.35 -6.42
C ARG A 263 10.03 12.33 -6.13
N VAL A 264 10.08 11.80 -4.91
CA VAL A 264 11.12 10.86 -4.49
C VAL A 264 10.98 9.52 -5.22
N ASN A 265 9.81 8.91 -5.21
CA ASN A 265 9.63 7.53 -5.68
C ASN A 265 9.35 7.42 -7.18
N LEU A 266 8.36 8.16 -7.67
CA LEU A 266 7.94 8.08 -9.07
C LEU A 266 8.94 8.80 -9.96
N MET A 267 9.29 10.03 -9.59
CA MET A 267 10.19 10.87 -10.37
C MET A 267 11.67 10.67 -10.05
N LYS A 268 11.99 9.80 -9.08
CA LYS A 268 13.35 9.44 -8.66
C LYS A 268 14.21 10.66 -8.31
N ALA A 269 13.63 11.67 -7.65
CA ALA A 269 14.34 12.90 -7.29
C ALA A 269 15.58 12.68 -6.40
N TYR A 270 15.69 11.53 -5.72
CA TYR A 270 16.89 11.13 -4.97
C TYR A 270 18.11 10.81 -5.87
N LEU A 271 17.91 10.73 -7.19
CA LEU A 271 18.96 10.55 -8.20
C LEU A 271 19.21 11.84 -9.00
N PHE A 272 18.69 12.99 -8.58
CA PHE A 272 18.99 14.26 -9.23
C PHE A 272 20.51 14.54 -9.21
N PRO A 273 21.15 14.98 -10.32
CA PRO A 273 20.55 15.43 -11.58
C PRO A 273 20.42 14.36 -12.69
N ASP A 274 20.63 13.06 -12.40
CA ASP A 274 20.43 12.00 -13.40
C ASP A 274 18.94 11.86 -13.80
N TYR A 275 18.04 12.31 -12.93
CA TYR A 275 16.62 12.53 -13.20
C TYR A 275 16.28 14.00 -13.02
N ASP A 276 15.43 14.53 -13.90
CA ASP A 276 15.20 15.98 -14.02
C ASP A 276 14.40 16.59 -12.86
N THR A 277 13.61 15.79 -12.12
CA THR A 277 12.75 16.32 -11.05
C THR A 277 13.56 16.60 -9.79
N PRO A 278 13.60 17.85 -9.30
CA PRO A 278 14.25 18.15 -8.03
C PRO A 278 13.33 17.86 -6.83
N VAL A 279 13.95 17.71 -5.67
CA VAL A 279 13.30 17.75 -4.35
C VAL A 279 14.17 18.61 -3.42
N LYS A 280 13.54 19.44 -2.58
CA LYS A 280 14.28 20.18 -1.56
C LYS A 280 14.83 19.18 -0.53
N ILE A 281 16.04 19.44 -0.04
CA ILE A 281 16.63 18.70 1.06
C ILE A 281 16.73 19.67 2.24
N GLY A 282 15.82 19.54 3.20
CA GLY A 282 15.91 20.25 4.49
C GLY A 282 16.97 19.64 5.41
N LYS A 283 17.54 20.44 6.30
CA LYS A 283 18.41 19.94 7.38
C LYS A 283 17.60 19.44 8.56
N GLN A 284 16.49 20.12 8.88
CA GLN A 284 15.58 19.79 9.96
C GLN A 284 14.17 19.62 9.41
N VAL A 285 13.78 18.36 9.21
CA VAL A 285 12.53 18.00 8.56
C VAL A 285 11.50 17.56 9.60
N ALA A 286 10.30 18.14 9.58
CA ALA A 286 9.15 17.63 10.34
C ALA A 286 8.16 16.90 9.43
N VAL A 287 7.74 15.70 9.83
CA VAL A 287 6.71 14.94 9.15
C VAL A 287 5.50 14.81 10.07
N ILE A 288 4.37 15.34 9.63
CA ILE A 288 3.15 15.43 10.45
C ILE A 288 2.26 14.23 10.16
N GLY A 289 2.18 13.30 11.11
CA GLY A 289 1.38 12.08 11.00
C GLY A 289 2.04 10.87 11.67
N GLY A 290 1.28 9.79 11.83
CA GLY A 290 1.75 8.56 12.49
C GLY A 290 1.58 7.27 11.66
N GLY A 291 1.09 7.38 10.42
CA GLY A 291 0.86 6.24 9.55
C GLY A 291 2.07 5.84 8.72
N ASN A 292 1.92 4.78 7.91
CA ASN A 292 2.99 4.31 7.01
C ASN A 292 3.50 5.41 6.08
N VAL A 293 2.61 6.29 5.59
CA VAL A 293 2.98 7.44 4.74
C VAL A 293 3.92 8.40 5.48
N ALA A 294 3.69 8.63 6.78
CA ALA A 294 4.57 9.45 7.60
C ALA A 294 5.93 8.78 7.81
N MET A 295 5.94 7.47 8.13
CA MET A 295 7.19 6.71 8.28
C MET A 295 8.00 6.70 6.99
N ASP A 296 7.34 6.47 5.85
CA ASP A 296 7.97 6.44 4.54
C ASP A 296 8.55 7.81 4.17
N SER A 297 7.80 8.89 4.41
CA SER A 297 8.26 10.26 4.17
C SER A 297 9.46 10.61 5.03
N ALA A 298 9.40 10.33 6.34
CA ALA A 298 10.50 10.61 7.26
C ALA A 298 11.78 9.84 6.90
N ARG A 299 11.64 8.56 6.54
CA ARG A 299 12.75 7.71 6.15
C ARG A 299 13.35 8.07 4.80
N CYS A 300 12.54 8.60 3.88
CA CYS A 300 13.01 9.19 2.62
C CYS A 300 13.78 10.49 2.88
N ALA A 301 13.24 11.41 3.70
CA ALA A 301 13.90 12.67 4.05
C ALA A 301 15.28 12.43 4.68
N LEU A 302 15.38 11.45 5.58
CA LEU A 302 16.66 11.05 6.18
C LEU A 302 17.67 10.57 5.12
N ARG A 303 17.22 9.75 4.16
CA ARG A 303 18.07 9.21 3.07
C ARG A 303 18.50 10.26 2.06
N LEU A 304 17.73 11.32 1.91
CA LEU A 304 18.08 12.49 1.09
C LEU A 304 19.15 13.37 1.74
N GLY A 305 19.47 13.14 3.02
CA GLY A 305 20.57 13.82 3.71
C GLY A 305 20.13 14.84 4.75
N ALA A 306 18.89 14.77 5.24
CA ALA A 306 18.47 15.56 6.40
C ALA A 306 19.34 15.22 7.63
N ASP A 307 19.81 16.25 8.34
CA ASP A 307 20.59 16.09 9.58
C ASP A 307 19.69 15.53 10.69
N LYS A 308 18.43 15.98 10.70
CA LYS A 308 17.45 15.62 11.72
C LYS A 308 16.05 15.51 11.12
N VAL A 309 15.35 14.44 11.48
CA VAL A 309 13.97 14.19 11.05
C VAL A 309 13.09 13.91 12.24
N TYR A 310 11.97 14.62 12.31
CA TYR A 310 10.96 14.49 13.36
C TYR A 310 9.69 13.86 12.80
N ILE A 311 9.14 12.87 13.50
CA ILE A 311 7.73 12.49 13.39
C ILE A 311 6.95 13.32 14.40
N ILE A 312 6.01 14.14 13.93
CA ILE A 312 5.09 14.92 14.76
C ILE A 312 3.75 14.20 14.79
N TYR A 313 3.37 13.66 15.95
CA TYR A 313 2.14 12.88 16.09
C TYR A 313 1.33 13.29 17.31
N ARG A 314 0.05 13.59 17.08
CA ARG A 314 -0.86 14.08 18.12
C ARG A 314 -1.29 13.03 19.16
N ARG A 315 -0.92 11.76 19.01
CA ARG A 315 -1.25 10.67 19.97
C ARG A 315 0.04 10.01 20.48
N SER A 316 -0.10 8.96 21.29
CA SER A 316 1.05 8.19 21.80
C SER A 316 1.51 7.11 20.81
N GLU A 317 2.60 6.43 21.16
CA GLU A 317 3.18 5.33 20.37
C GLU A 317 2.19 4.17 20.19
N VAL A 318 1.37 3.88 21.21
CA VAL A 318 0.38 2.80 21.17
C VAL A 318 -0.69 3.03 20.10
N GLU A 319 -1.02 4.30 19.81
CA GLU A 319 -2.01 4.64 18.79
C GLU A 319 -1.42 4.84 17.39
N LEU A 320 -0.12 4.58 17.16
CA LEU A 320 0.47 4.68 15.82
C LEU A 320 -0.21 3.68 14.87
N PRO A 321 -0.79 4.13 13.75
CA PRO A 321 -1.38 3.24 12.75
C PRO A 321 -0.35 2.66 11.77
N ALA A 322 0.92 3.08 11.83
CA ALA A 322 1.99 2.52 11.02
C ALA A 322 2.26 1.05 11.39
N ARG A 323 2.73 0.29 10.39
CA ARG A 323 3.18 -1.09 10.56
C ARG A 323 4.34 -1.11 11.55
N ARG A 324 4.31 -2.02 12.53
CA ARG A 324 5.25 -1.97 13.67
C ARG A 324 6.71 -2.09 13.22
N GLU A 325 6.97 -2.96 12.25
CA GLU A 325 8.31 -3.12 11.65
C GLU A 325 8.85 -1.80 11.05
N GLU A 326 7.98 -0.92 10.54
CA GLU A 326 8.42 0.36 9.98
C GLU A 326 8.67 1.43 11.04
N VAL A 327 7.91 1.41 12.15
CA VAL A 327 8.19 2.24 13.32
C VAL A 327 9.54 1.86 13.94
N GLU A 328 9.77 0.55 14.16
CA GLU A 328 11.05 0.02 14.62
C GLU A 328 12.19 0.43 13.68
N ASN A 329 12.00 0.27 12.36
CA ASN A 329 13.02 0.66 11.38
C ASN A 329 13.33 2.16 11.43
N ALA A 330 12.32 3.02 11.60
CA ALA A 330 12.49 4.47 11.69
C ALA A 330 13.26 4.87 12.95
N GLN A 331 12.92 4.29 14.10
CA GLN A 331 13.62 4.50 15.37
C GLN A 331 15.09 4.05 15.29
N GLU A 332 15.35 2.85 14.74
CA GLU A 332 16.70 2.32 14.52
C GLU A 332 17.54 3.20 13.59
N GLU A 333 16.91 3.87 12.61
CA GLU A 333 17.55 4.78 11.66
C GLU A 333 17.84 6.17 12.28
N GLY A 334 17.28 6.48 13.46
CA GLY A 334 17.53 7.73 14.19
C GLY A 334 16.47 8.81 14.01
N ILE A 335 15.28 8.46 13.51
CA ILE A 335 14.15 9.41 13.41
C ILE A 335 13.61 9.68 14.82
N GLU A 336 13.43 10.96 15.15
CA GLU A 336 12.93 11.38 16.46
C GLU A 336 11.40 11.47 16.47
N PHE A 337 10.76 10.84 17.46
CA PHE A 337 9.31 10.88 17.60
C PHE A 337 8.93 11.97 18.62
N ARG A 338 8.19 12.99 18.16
CA ARG A 338 7.49 13.99 18.98
C ARG A 338 6.02 13.58 19.07
N LEU A 339 5.77 12.68 20.02
CA LEU A 339 4.44 12.18 20.35
C LEU A 339 3.67 13.22 21.16
N LEU A 340 2.35 13.07 21.22
CA LEU A 340 1.46 14.03 21.89
C LEU A 340 1.75 15.48 21.50
N THR A 341 2.08 15.72 20.23
CA THR A 341 2.45 17.03 19.70
C THR A 341 1.59 17.33 18.48
N ASN A 342 1.04 18.54 18.40
CA ASN A 342 0.26 18.96 17.24
C ASN A 342 0.67 20.38 16.78
N PRO A 343 0.83 20.62 15.47
CA PRO A 343 1.13 21.95 14.95
C PRO A 343 -0.04 22.95 15.16
N LYS A 344 0.33 24.20 15.45
CA LYS A 344 -0.57 25.35 15.56
C LYS A 344 -0.47 26.28 14.34
N GLN A 345 0.75 26.59 13.92
CA GLN A 345 1.06 27.36 12.72
C GLN A 345 2.49 27.08 12.24
N PHE A 346 2.76 27.41 10.98
CA PHE A 346 4.11 27.38 10.40
C PHE A 346 4.68 28.80 10.32
N LEU A 347 5.94 28.96 10.71
CA LEU A 347 6.64 30.24 10.77
C LEU A 347 7.51 30.40 9.52
N GLY A 348 7.33 31.52 8.82
CA GLY A 348 8.06 31.84 7.59
C GLY A 348 9.09 32.96 7.79
N ASN A 349 10.14 32.97 6.97
CA ASN A 349 11.04 34.11 6.84
C ASN A 349 10.53 35.14 5.80
N GLU A 350 11.28 36.21 5.58
CA GLU A 350 10.95 37.28 4.61
C GLU A 350 10.81 36.78 3.16
N GLN A 351 11.37 35.62 2.82
CA GLN A 351 11.29 34.98 1.51
C GLN A 351 10.21 33.88 1.44
N ASN A 352 9.32 33.83 2.45
CA ASN A 352 8.26 32.83 2.59
C ASN A 352 8.77 31.38 2.68
N TRP A 353 9.99 31.15 3.15
CA TRP A 353 10.47 29.81 3.50
C TRP A 353 10.13 29.47 4.94
N VAL A 354 9.67 28.25 5.16
CA VAL A 354 9.48 27.73 6.53
C VAL A 354 10.82 27.73 7.28
N VAL A 355 10.80 28.25 8.51
CA VAL A 355 11.95 28.30 9.43
C VAL A 355 11.62 27.72 10.81
N GLY A 356 10.34 27.47 11.09
CA GLY A 356 9.91 26.89 12.35
C GLY A 356 8.44 26.48 12.31
N MET A 357 8.01 25.76 13.33
CA MET A 357 6.65 25.31 13.52
C MET A 357 6.26 25.47 14.98
N GLU A 358 5.29 26.33 15.26
CA GLU A 358 4.69 26.44 16.59
C GLU A 358 3.79 25.22 16.81
N CYS A 359 3.99 24.54 17.93
CA CYS A 359 3.26 23.35 18.34
C CYS A 359 2.67 23.55 19.73
N TYR A 360 1.78 22.66 20.12
CA TYR A 360 1.34 22.46 21.50
C TYR A 360 1.33 20.97 21.85
N GLU A 361 1.39 20.69 23.15
CA GLU A 361 1.26 19.35 23.68
C GLU A 361 -0.21 18.91 23.70
N MET A 362 -0.40 17.58 23.60
CA MET A 362 -1.68 16.91 23.72
C MET A 362 -1.70 16.03 24.97
N GLU A 363 -2.89 15.76 25.49
CA GLU A 363 -3.15 14.66 26.42
C GLU A 363 -4.14 13.67 25.81
N LEU A 364 -4.12 12.42 26.29
CA LEU A 364 -5.05 11.40 25.80
C LEU A 364 -6.33 11.42 26.65
N GLY A 365 -7.46 11.63 26.00
CA GLY A 365 -8.79 11.43 26.58
C GLY A 365 -9.32 10.02 26.37
N GLU A 366 -10.65 9.91 26.28
CA GLU A 366 -11.37 8.66 26.03
C GLU A 366 -11.15 8.13 24.60
N PRO A 367 -11.30 6.81 24.38
CA PRO A 367 -11.28 6.21 23.04
C PRO A 367 -12.28 6.86 22.06
N ASP A 368 -11.86 7.01 20.79
CA ASP A 368 -12.73 7.34 19.65
C ASP A 368 -13.42 6.10 19.06
N ASP A 369 -14.21 6.30 18.02
CA ASP A 369 -14.96 5.23 17.34
C ASP A 369 -14.03 4.19 16.68
N SER A 370 -12.75 4.51 16.49
CA SER A 370 -11.72 3.56 16.05
C SER A 370 -11.05 2.80 17.20
N GLY A 371 -11.49 3.02 18.44
CA GLY A 371 -10.94 2.43 19.65
C GLY A 371 -9.65 3.09 20.16
N ARG A 372 -9.17 4.14 19.50
CA ARG A 372 -7.92 4.84 19.86
C ARG A 372 -8.22 6.05 20.72
N ARG A 373 -7.41 6.32 21.74
CA ARG A 373 -7.62 7.48 22.62
C ARG A 373 -7.60 8.80 21.86
N ARG A 374 -8.59 9.66 22.13
CA ARG A 374 -8.72 10.98 21.51
C ARG A 374 -7.63 11.91 22.04
N PRO A 375 -6.95 12.67 21.17
CA PRO A 375 -6.03 13.69 21.63
C PRO A 375 -6.81 14.94 22.03
N VAL A 376 -6.50 15.51 23.19
CA VAL A 376 -7.07 16.74 23.76
C VAL A 376 -5.94 17.74 23.92
N THR A 377 -6.17 19.00 23.55
CA THR A 377 -5.15 20.06 23.66
C THR A 377 -4.82 20.34 25.12
N LYS A 378 -3.53 20.42 25.45
CA LYS A 378 -3.06 20.91 26.74
C LYS A 378 -2.82 22.41 26.64
N GLU A 379 -3.72 23.21 27.19
CA GLU A 379 -3.63 24.69 27.14
C GLU A 379 -2.34 25.22 27.78
N GLY A 380 -1.75 26.26 27.17
CA GLY A 380 -0.52 26.91 27.66
C GLY A 380 0.76 26.08 27.50
N SER A 381 0.74 25.06 26.63
CA SER A 381 1.87 24.18 26.35
C SER A 381 2.59 24.51 25.04
N GLU A 382 2.44 25.73 24.52
CA GLU A 382 3.02 26.11 23.24
C GLU A 382 4.55 26.17 23.27
N PHE A 383 5.15 25.68 22.18
CA PHE A 383 6.59 25.73 21.94
C PHE A 383 6.89 25.76 20.44
N VAL A 384 8.11 26.13 20.07
CA VAL A 384 8.55 26.17 18.67
C VAL A 384 9.55 25.04 18.41
N ILE A 385 9.40 24.36 17.27
CA ILE A 385 10.39 23.44 16.72
C ILE A 385 10.99 24.09 15.47
N ASP A 386 12.31 24.27 15.46
CA ASP A 386 13.04 24.78 14.28
C ASP A 386 13.03 23.73 13.16
N VAL A 387 12.50 24.10 12.00
CA VAL A 387 12.37 23.22 10.82
C VAL A 387 12.50 24.04 9.54
N ASP A 388 13.15 23.48 8.52
CA ASP A 388 13.32 24.11 7.20
C ASP A 388 12.61 23.35 6.07
N GLU A 389 11.97 22.23 6.42
CA GLU A 389 11.07 21.45 5.57
C GLU A 389 9.98 20.77 6.41
N VAL A 390 8.75 20.77 5.92
CA VAL A 390 7.60 20.12 6.55
C VAL A 390 6.89 19.22 5.54
N ILE A 391 6.55 18.00 5.94
CA ILE A 391 5.82 17.04 5.11
C ILE A 391 4.51 16.66 5.82
N VAL A 392 3.37 17.04 5.22
CA VAL A 392 2.02 16.81 5.77
C VAL A 392 1.51 15.42 5.35
N ALA A 393 1.39 14.50 6.30
CA ALA A 393 1.03 13.09 6.10
C ALA A 393 -0.24 12.68 6.88
N LEU A 394 -1.31 13.48 6.74
CA LEU A 394 -2.57 13.32 7.48
C LEU A 394 -3.52 12.26 6.92
N GLY A 395 -3.18 11.69 5.76
CA GLY A 395 -4.02 10.79 4.99
C GLY A 395 -4.60 11.45 3.75
N THR A 396 -5.44 10.70 3.04
CA THR A 396 -5.95 11.06 1.74
C THR A 396 -7.46 10.82 1.62
N ARG A 397 -8.08 11.43 0.61
CA ARG A 397 -9.48 11.24 0.24
C ARG A 397 -9.61 10.85 -1.23
N PRO A 398 -10.75 10.26 -1.63
CA PRO A 398 -11.09 10.09 -3.03
C PRO A 398 -11.04 11.39 -3.84
N ASN A 399 -10.56 11.30 -5.08
CA ASN A 399 -10.63 12.41 -6.02
C ASN A 399 -12.07 12.53 -6.55
N PRO A 400 -12.73 13.70 -6.45
CA PRO A 400 -14.12 13.86 -6.88
C PRO A 400 -14.31 13.78 -8.39
N LEU A 401 -13.24 13.79 -9.21
CA LEU A 401 -13.32 13.89 -10.67
C LEU A 401 -14.28 12.87 -11.30
N ILE A 402 -14.17 11.58 -10.99
CA ILE A 402 -15.05 10.56 -11.58
C ILE A 402 -16.50 10.78 -11.13
N ALA A 403 -16.71 11.06 -9.84
CA ALA A 403 -18.05 11.27 -9.30
C ALA A 403 -18.71 12.53 -9.85
N SER A 404 -17.97 13.61 -10.07
CA SER A 404 -18.50 14.87 -10.60
C SER A 404 -18.84 14.81 -12.09
N THR A 405 -18.26 13.87 -12.84
CA THR A 405 -18.52 13.68 -14.27
C THR A 405 -19.36 12.45 -14.58
N THR A 406 -19.92 11.76 -13.58
CA THR A 406 -20.69 10.53 -13.77
C THR A 406 -22.05 10.65 -13.12
N GLU A 407 -23.09 10.78 -13.95
CA GLU A 407 -24.46 10.77 -13.45
C GLU A 407 -24.83 9.40 -12.86
N GLY A 408 -25.54 9.41 -11.73
CA GLY A 408 -26.01 8.20 -11.04
C GLY A 408 -24.97 7.50 -10.16
N LEU A 409 -23.71 7.99 -10.09
CA LEU A 409 -22.73 7.45 -9.17
C LEU A 409 -22.87 8.10 -7.78
N LYS A 410 -23.31 7.32 -6.77
CA LYS A 410 -23.46 7.83 -5.40
C LYS A 410 -22.13 7.80 -4.63
N THR A 411 -21.88 8.86 -3.87
CA THR A 411 -20.76 8.96 -2.93
C THR A 411 -21.25 9.21 -1.51
N THR A 412 -20.45 8.81 -0.52
CA THR A 412 -20.68 9.16 0.89
C THR A 412 -20.28 10.61 1.17
N LYS A 413 -20.56 11.10 2.39
CA LYS A 413 -20.07 12.42 2.87
C LYS A 413 -18.54 12.56 2.86
N TRP A 414 -17.81 11.44 2.80
CA TRP A 414 -16.34 11.41 2.77
C TRP A 414 -15.78 11.35 1.34
N GLY A 415 -16.64 11.36 0.32
CA GLY A 415 -16.27 11.26 -1.09
C GLY A 415 -16.03 9.84 -1.59
N THR A 416 -16.15 8.81 -0.73
CA THR A 416 -16.02 7.40 -1.16
C THR A 416 -17.22 6.96 -1.97
N VAL A 417 -17.00 6.10 -2.97
CA VAL A 417 -18.08 5.53 -3.79
C VAL A 417 -18.89 4.55 -2.95
N VAL A 418 -20.21 4.65 -3.03
CA VAL A 418 -21.13 3.72 -2.37
C VAL A 418 -21.22 2.45 -3.22
N ALA A 419 -20.69 1.35 -2.67
CA ALA A 419 -20.74 0.03 -3.26
C ALA A 419 -21.16 -1.02 -2.21
N ASP A 420 -21.80 -2.09 -2.65
CA ASP A 420 -22.10 -3.25 -1.82
C ASP A 420 -20.80 -3.97 -1.44
N GLU A 421 -20.55 -4.18 -0.15
CA GLU A 421 -19.28 -4.75 0.33
C GLU A 421 -19.06 -6.21 -0.08
N ALA A 422 -20.15 -6.97 -0.30
CA ALA A 422 -20.09 -8.39 -0.64
C ALA A 422 -19.88 -8.64 -2.14
N THR A 423 -20.10 -7.63 -2.98
CA THR A 423 -20.07 -7.76 -4.45
C THR A 423 -19.22 -6.70 -5.14
N GLY A 424 -18.96 -5.56 -4.49
CA GLY A 424 -18.36 -4.37 -5.09
C GLY A 424 -19.31 -3.60 -6.02
N LYS A 425 -20.59 -4.00 -6.14
CA LYS A 425 -21.52 -3.40 -7.09
C LYS A 425 -21.97 -2.02 -6.63
N THR A 426 -21.95 -1.03 -7.52
CA THR A 426 -22.47 0.31 -7.24
C THR A 426 -23.95 0.41 -7.61
N VAL A 427 -24.59 1.54 -7.26
CA VAL A 427 -25.96 1.83 -7.71
C VAL A 427 -26.05 2.18 -9.20
N LYS A 428 -24.93 2.52 -9.85
CA LYS A 428 -24.89 2.80 -11.28
C LYS A 428 -24.81 1.46 -12.03
N ASP A 429 -25.73 1.28 -12.98
CA ASP A 429 -25.78 0.05 -13.78
C ASP A 429 -24.43 -0.21 -14.48
N ARG A 430 -24.02 -1.48 -14.51
CA ARG A 430 -22.76 -1.96 -15.09
C ARG A 430 -21.47 -1.36 -14.48
N VAL A 431 -21.54 -0.77 -13.27
CA VAL A 431 -20.37 -0.21 -12.58
C VAL A 431 -20.17 -0.84 -11.21
N TRP A 432 -18.94 -1.30 -10.98
CA TRP A 432 -18.41 -1.81 -9.71
C TRP A 432 -17.30 -0.91 -9.19
N ALA A 433 -17.02 -0.96 -7.89
CA ALA A 433 -15.92 -0.24 -7.27
C ALA A 433 -15.29 -1.08 -6.14
N GLY A 434 -13.99 -0.91 -5.91
CA GLY A 434 -13.29 -1.66 -4.88
C GLY A 434 -11.95 -1.03 -4.47
N GLY A 435 -11.51 -1.38 -3.27
CA GLY A 435 -10.32 -0.79 -2.63
C GLY A 435 -10.60 0.59 -2.03
N ASP A 436 -9.55 1.41 -1.93
CA ASP A 436 -9.58 2.66 -1.15
C ASP A 436 -10.61 3.69 -1.64
N ILE A 437 -11.12 3.56 -2.88
CA ILE A 437 -12.20 4.40 -3.39
C ILE A 437 -13.55 4.15 -2.68
N VAL A 438 -13.74 2.95 -2.10
CA VAL A 438 -14.93 2.56 -1.34
C VAL A 438 -14.67 2.70 0.16
N THR A 439 -13.56 2.16 0.65
CA THR A 439 -13.28 2.07 2.10
C THR A 439 -12.62 3.31 2.68
N GLY A 440 -12.06 4.19 1.84
CA GLY A 440 -11.00 5.10 2.25
C GLY A 440 -9.67 4.36 2.42
N ALA A 441 -8.61 5.09 2.78
CA ALA A 441 -7.26 4.56 2.90
C ALA A 441 -7.21 3.31 3.79
N ALA A 442 -6.83 2.16 3.22
CA ALA A 442 -6.82 0.86 3.86
C ALA A 442 -5.46 0.16 3.68
N THR A 443 -5.47 -1.13 3.34
CA THR A 443 -4.25 -1.92 3.09
C THR A 443 -4.23 -2.44 1.66
N VAL A 444 -3.02 -2.63 1.11
CA VAL A 444 -2.82 -3.17 -0.26
C VAL A 444 -3.63 -4.45 -0.48
N ILE A 445 -3.58 -5.38 0.47
CA ILE A 445 -4.27 -6.67 0.35
C ILE A 445 -5.79 -6.57 0.51
N SER A 446 -6.30 -5.60 1.29
CA SER A 446 -7.74 -5.30 1.33
C SER A 446 -8.23 -4.80 -0.02
N ALA A 447 -7.44 -3.94 -0.69
CA ALA A 447 -7.75 -3.47 -2.03
C ALA A 447 -7.74 -4.61 -3.06
N MET A 448 -6.80 -5.55 -2.96
CA MET A 448 -6.77 -6.75 -3.79
C MET A 448 -7.99 -7.65 -3.55
N GLY A 449 -8.36 -7.88 -2.29
CA GLY A 449 -9.56 -8.64 -1.93
C GLY A 449 -10.82 -8.04 -2.54
N ALA A 450 -10.99 -6.71 -2.45
CA ALA A 450 -12.10 -6.02 -3.09
C ALA A 450 -12.10 -6.16 -4.63
N GLY A 451 -10.92 -6.10 -5.27
CA GLY A 451 -10.78 -6.35 -6.70
C GLY A 451 -11.21 -7.76 -7.11
N LYS A 452 -10.87 -8.76 -6.31
CA LYS A 452 -11.25 -10.16 -6.52
C LYS A 452 -12.75 -10.39 -6.36
N VAL A 453 -13.35 -9.86 -5.30
CA VAL A 453 -14.80 -9.89 -5.06
C VAL A 453 -15.56 -9.26 -6.24
N ALA A 454 -15.13 -8.08 -6.68
CA ALA A 454 -15.75 -7.41 -7.82
C ALA A 454 -15.59 -8.17 -9.14
N ALA A 455 -14.41 -8.76 -9.41
CA ALA A 455 -14.19 -9.57 -10.60
C ALA A 455 -15.11 -10.79 -10.65
N GLU A 456 -15.33 -11.46 -9.52
CA GLU A 456 -16.26 -12.59 -9.42
C GLU A 456 -17.71 -12.17 -9.69
N ASP A 457 -18.16 -11.03 -9.15
CA ASP A 457 -19.52 -10.53 -9.39
C ASP A 457 -19.74 -10.02 -10.81
N ILE A 458 -18.76 -9.31 -11.38
CA ILE A 458 -18.76 -8.90 -12.80
C ILE A 458 -18.89 -10.13 -13.70
N ASN A 459 -18.12 -11.19 -13.44
CA ASN A 459 -18.19 -12.41 -14.23
C ASN A 459 -19.56 -13.10 -14.14
N LYS A 460 -20.20 -13.13 -12.95
CA LYS A 460 -21.57 -13.63 -12.81
C LYS A 460 -22.52 -12.79 -13.66
N PHE A 461 -22.50 -11.48 -13.50
CA PHE A 461 -23.33 -10.56 -14.29
C PHE A 461 -23.18 -10.74 -15.80
N LEU A 462 -21.95 -10.90 -16.29
CA LEU A 462 -21.67 -11.02 -17.72
C LEU A 462 -22.01 -12.38 -18.33
N ARG A 463 -22.16 -13.43 -17.51
CA ARG A 463 -22.53 -14.78 -17.95
C ARG A 463 -24.04 -15.05 -17.92
N GLY A 464 -24.83 -14.19 -17.26
CA GLY A 464 -26.25 -14.42 -16.99
C GLY A 464 -26.42 -15.42 -15.86
#